data_AF-S4AF20-F1
#
_entry.id   AF-S4AF20-F1
#
_cell.length_a   1.000
_cell.length_b   1.000
_cell.length_c   1.000
_cell.angle_alpha   90.00
_cell.angle_beta   90.00
_cell.angle_gamma   90.00
#
_symmetry.space_group_name_H-M   'P 1'
#
loop_
_entity.id
_entity.type
_entity.pdbx_description
1 polymer ?
#
loop_
_entity_poly.entity_id
_entity_poly.type
_entity_poly.pdbx_seq_one_letter_code
_entity_poly.pdbx_strand_id
1 'polypeptide(L)'
;MTAGTVREAVADLGARDARTVKLLTRAGMGWCQGRMCGAAVACLAAGAAGAAGGDGAAGEGGAVSPPGERRPFAVPVALGALAALEPGEPPEPDESPGPVESPEPIGSPGAPRAPKSPKKPAPPDS
;
A
#
# COMPACT_ATOMS: atom_id res chain seq x y z
N MET A 1 21.72 12.00 -1.64
CA MET A 1 21.60 10.52 -1.75
C MET A 1 21.38 10.17 -3.21
N THR A 2 22.05 9.16 -3.74
CA THR A 2 21.91 8.73 -5.15
C THR A 2 21.23 7.36 -5.23
N ALA A 3 20.73 7.00 -6.41
CA ALA A 3 20.24 5.64 -6.67
C ALA A 3 21.35 4.59 -6.56
N GLY A 4 22.61 4.96 -6.79
CA GLY A 4 23.76 4.05 -6.64
C GLY A 4 23.89 3.51 -5.23
N THR A 5 23.77 4.37 -4.21
CA THR A 5 23.80 3.97 -2.79
C THR A 5 22.67 3.01 -2.43
N VAL A 6 21.49 3.18 -3.04
CA VAL A 6 20.37 2.22 -2.85
C VAL A 6 20.71 0.87 -3.46
N ARG A 7 21.26 0.86 -4.68
CA ARG A 7 21.64 -0.38 -5.38
C ARG A 7 22.75 -1.13 -4.65
N GLU A 8 23.77 -0.44 -4.16
CA GLU A 8 24.84 -0.99 -3.32
C GLU A 8 24.26 -1.64 -2.05
N ALA A 9 23.35 -0.96 -1.35
CA ALA A 9 22.71 -1.54 -0.17
C ALA A 9 21.90 -2.82 -0.47
N VAL A 10 21.34 -2.92 -1.67
CA VAL A 10 20.57 -4.09 -2.10
C VAL A 10 21.48 -5.23 -2.56
N ALA A 11 22.49 -4.93 -3.38
CA ALA A 11 23.40 -5.90 -3.96
C ALA A 11 24.42 -6.44 -2.95
N ASP A 12 25.04 -5.54 -2.19
CA ASP A 12 26.24 -5.84 -1.40
C ASP A 12 25.91 -6.00 0.10
N LEU A 13 24.90 -5.28 0.59
CA LEU A 13 24.48 -5.32 2.00
C LEU A 13 23.20 -6.13 2.24
N GLY A 14 22.61 -6.69 1.18
CA GLY A 14 21.50 -7.63 1.26
C GLY A 14 20.14 -7.01 1.61
N ALA A 15 19.93 -5.70 1.41
CA ALA A 15 18.63 -5.08 1.62
C ALA A 15 17.58 -5.65 0.65
N ARG A 16 16.43 -6.12 1.18
CA ARG A 16 15.33 -6.70 0.37
C ARG A 16 14.03 -5.91 0.46
N ASP A 17 14.02 -4.85 1.23
CA ASP A 17 12.85 -3.99 1.43
C ASP A 17 13.28 -2.55 1.71
N ALA A 18 12.33 -1.62 1.58
CA ALA A 18 12.56 -0.20 1.78
C ALA A 18 12.99 0.16 3.21
N ARG A 19 12.54 -0.59 4.22
CA ARG A 19 12.90 -0.36 5.62
C ARG A 19 14.38 -0.66 5.84
N THR A 20 14.87 -1.77 5.31
CA THR A 20 16.26 -2.19 5.38
C THR A 20 17.17 -1.21 4.62
N VAL A 21 16.77 -0.79 3.41
CA VAL A 21 17.47 0.28 2.67
C VAL A 21 17.54 1.57 3.50
N LYS A 22 16.44 1.99 4.11
CA LYS A 22 16.38 3.19 4.98
C LYS A 22 17.34 3.09 6.16
N LEU A 23 17.43 1.94 6.82
CA LEU A 23 18.34 1.73 7.94
C LEU A 23 19.81 1.82 7.52
N LEU A 24 20.17 1.21 6.39
CA LEU A 24 21.54 1.17 5.88
C LEU A 24 22.01 2.49 5.26
N THR A 25 21.11 3.21 4.59
CA THR A 25 21.49 4.33 3.72
C THR A 25 20.92 5.69 4.12
N ARG A 26 20.04 5.72 5.13
CA ARG A 26 19.27 6.91 5.54
C ARG A 26 18.33 7.46 4.45
N ALA A 27 17.98 6.64 3.44
CA ALA A 27 16.99 7.01 2.44
C ALA A 27 15.68 7.51 3.06
N GLY A 28 15.18 8.66 2.61
CA GLY A 28 13.92 9.22 3.10
C GLY A 28 13.98 9.93 4.46
N MET A 29 15.17 10.17 5.04
CA MET A 29 15.33 10.92 6.31
C MET A 29 15.76 12.39 6.11
N GLY A 30 15.70 12.92 4.88
CA GLY A 30 15.93 14.34 4.62
C GLY A 30 14.68 15.18 4.81
N TRP A 31 14.75 16.50 4.61
CA TRP A 31 13.62 17.44 4.79
C TRP A 31 12.29 17.03 4.12
N CYS A 32 12.34 16.34 2.98
CA CYS A 32 11.15 15.83 2.31
C CYS A 32 10.53 14.58 2.97
N GLN A 33 11.17 14.03 4.00
CA GLN A 33 10.76 12.85 4.78
C GLN A 33 10.36 11.67 3.88
N GLY A 34 11.10 11.46 2.78
CA GLY A 34 10.84 10.38 1.85
C GLY A 34 9.60 10.59 0.96
N ARG A 35 9.01 11.79 0.88
CA ARG A 35 7.91 12.08 -0.09
C ARG A 35 8.38 11.93 -1.54
N MET A 36 9.56 12.45 -1.84
CA MET A 36 10.08 12.45 -3.22
C MET A 36 10.74 11.12 -3.60
N CYS A 37 11.47 10.51 -2.68
CA CYS A 37 12.29 9.32 -2.98
C CYS A 37 11.70 8.00 -2.48
N GLY A 38 10.65 8.00 -1.65
CA GLY A 38 10.14 6.80 -0.99
C GLY A 38 9.67 5.71 -1.97
N ALA A 39 8.86 6.09 -2.96
CA ALA A 39 8.39 5.15 -3.98
C ALA A 39 9.54 4.58 -4.81
N ALA A 40 10.47 5.43 -5.26
CA ALA A 40 11.63 4.98 -6.02
C ALA A 40 12.51 4.03 -5.21
N VAL A 41 12.72 4.28 -3.91
CA VAL A 41 13.48 3.40 -3.01
C VAL A 41 12.78 2.05 -2.84
N ALA A 42 11.46 2.03 -2.68
CA ALA A 42 10.69 0.79 -2.64
C ALA A 42 10.80 -0.01 -3.94
N CYS A 43 10.67 0.65 -5.10
CA CYS A 43 10.86 0.00 -6.40
C CYS A 43 12.27 -0.56 -6.58
N LEU A 44 13.31 0.17 -6.15
CA LEU A 44 14.69 -0.30 -6.25
C LEU A 44 14.99 -1.47 -5.31
N ALA A 45 14.39 -1.48 -4.11
CA ALA A 45 14.52 -2.59 -3.16
C ALA A 45 13.80 -3.85 -3.66
N ALA A 46 12.62 -3.69 -4.28
CA ALA A 46 11.84 -4.79 -4.84
C ALA A 46 12.40 -5.30 -6.19
N GLY A 47 12.92 -4.40 -7.03
CA GLY A 47 13.42 -4.68 -8.38
C GLY A 47 14.74 -5.47 -8.44
N ALA A 48 15.37 -5.77 -7.29
CA ALA A 48 16.42 -6.78 -7.21
C ALA A 48 15.89 -8.21 -7.00
N ALA A 49 14.57 -8.39 -6.91
CA ALA A 49 13.91 -9.68 -6.76
C ALA A 49 12.97 -10.07 -7.93
N GLY A 50 12.74 -9.22 -8.93
CA GLY A 50 11.87 -9.59 -10.05
C GLY A 50 11.49 -8.43 -10.98
N ALA A 51 11.26 -8.79 -12.24
CA ALA A 51 11.07 -7.93 -13.40
C ALA A 51 9.65 -7.32 -13.52
N ALA A 52 9.51 -6.51 -14.57
CA ALA A 52 8.28 -6.01 -15.19
C ALA A 52 7.01 -6.88 -15.06
N GLY A 53 5.87 -6.20 -14.86
CA GLY A 53 4.54 -6.63 -15.33
C GLY A 53 3.53 -6.96 -14.24
N GLY A 54 2.45 -6.17 -14.16
CA GLY A 54 1.24 -6.52 -13.42
C GLY A 54 0.36 -5.30 -13.13
N ASP A 55 -0.63 -5.08 -14.00
CA ASP A 55 -1.68 -4.07 -13.86
C ASP A 55 -2.47 -4.20 -12.53
N GLY A 56 -2.74 -3.04 -11.91
CA GLY A 56 -3.61 -2.86 -10.73
C GLY A 56 -2.81 -2.68 -9.43
N ALA A 57 -2.67 -1.52 -8.80
CA ALA A 57 -3.58 -0.38 -8.72
C ALA A 57 -2.80 0.94 -8.72
N ALA A 58 -2.72 1.58 -9.90
CA ALA A 58 -2.75 3.03 -9.98
C ALA A 58 -4.24 3.44 -9.92
N GLY A 59 -4.87 3.21 -8.76
CA GLY A 59 -6.21 3.73 -8.48
C GLY A 59 -6.10 5.19 -8.09
N GLU A 60 -6.95 6.03 -8.66
CA GLU A 60 -7.10 7.46 -8.38
C GLU A 60 -6.89 7.76 -6.87
N GLY A 61 -5.89 8.59 -6.56
CA GLY A 61 -5.64 9.10 -5.21
C GLY A 61 -4.92 8.18 -4.22
N GLY A 62 -4.58 6.94 -4.57
CA GLY A 62 -3.93 5.99 -3.67
C GLY A 62 -2.41 6.00 -3.77
N ALA A 63 -1.72 6.85 -3.01
CA ALA A 63 -0.28 6.66 -2.81
C ALA A 63 -0.04 5.26 -2.23
N VAL A 64 0.74 4.42 -2.91
CA VAL A 64 1.37 3.24 -2.30
C VAL A 64 2.32 3.77 -1.23
N SER A 65 1.78 4.08 -0.06
CA SER A 65 2.58 4.34 1.11
C SER A 65 3.24 3.00 1.45
N PRO A 66 4.58 2.90 1.44
CA PRO A 66 5.21 1.69 1.91
C PRO A 66 4.67 1.38 3.31
N PRO A 67 4.28 0.12 3.60
CA PRO A 67 3.72 -0.23 4.88
C PRO A 67 4.69 0.20 5.98
N GLY A 68 4.23 1.10 6.85
CA GLY A 68 4.99 1.56 8.02
C GLY A 68 5.45 3.02 8.00
N GLU A 69 5.26 3.79 6.92
CA GLU A 69 5.64 5.20 6.95
C GLU A 69 4.51 6.09 7.49
N ARG A 70 4.26 5.95 8.81
CA ARG A 70 3.46 6.91 9.57
C ARG A 70 4.15 8.27 9.52
N ARG A 71 3.46 9.27 8.95
CA ARG A 71 3.93 10.66 8.85
C ARG A 71 2.96 11.53 9.62
N PRO A 72 3.05 11.56 10.96
CA PRO A 72 2.12 12.32 11.79
C PRO A 72 2.15 13.82 11.47
N PHE A 73 3.22 14.31 10.85
CA PHE A 73 3.35 15.69 10.42
C PHE A 73 3.54 15.81 8.90
N ALA A 74 2.77 16.72 8.31
CA ALA A 74 2.88 17.06 6.90
C ALA A 74 4.20 17.78 6.57
N VAL A 75 4.78 18.51 7.53
CA VAL A 75 6.07 19.21 7.43
C VAL A 75 6.79 19.13 8.77
N PRO A 76 8.10 19.42 8.86
CA PRO A 76 8.76 19.57 10.15
C PRO A 76 8.07 20.64 11.00
N VAL A 77 7.74 20.30 12.24
CA VAL A 77 7.17 21.20 13.24
C VAL A 77 8.18 21.37 14.38
N ALA A 78 8.36 22.59 14.87
CA ALA A 78 9.24 22.84 16.01
C ALA A 78 8.69 22.19 17.28
N LEU A 79 9.56 21.56 18.08
CA LEU A 79 9.14 20.91 19.33
C LEU A 79 8.50 21.90 20.31
N GLY A 80 8.98 23.14 20.37
CA GLY A 80 8.37 24.20 21.20
C GLY A 80 6.94 24.55 20.79
N ALA A 81 6.59 24.42 19.51
CA ALA A 81 5.21 24.63 19.06
C ALA A 81 4.27 23.52 19.52
N LEU A 82 4.76 22.28 19.61
CA LEU A 82 4.00 21.15 20.16
C LEU A 82 3.89 21.26 21.69
N ALA A 83 4.96 21.68 22.36
CA ALA A 83 4.99 21.86 23.81
C ALA A 83 4.09 23.00 24.31
N ALA A 84 3.77 23.97 23.46
CA ALA A 84 2.84 25.05 23.77
C ALA A 84 1.36 24.65 23.63
N LEU A 85 1.08 23.42 23.16
CA LEU A 85 -0.29 22.90 23.12
C LEU A 85 -0.65 22.36 24.51
N GLU A 86 -1.86 22.67 24.96
CA GLU A 86 -2.45 21.96 26.12
C GLU A 86 -2.61 20.47 25.75
N PRO A 87 -2.24 19.53 26.64
CA PRO A 87 -2.45 18.11 26.40
C PRO A 87 -3.94 17.85 26.11
N GLY A 88 -4.24 17.24 24.96
CA GLY A 88 -5.60 16.81 24.68
C GLY A 88 -6.01 15.72 25.67
N GLU A 89 -7.20 15.87 26.27
CA GLU A 89 -7.85 14.80 27.03
C GLU A 89 -7.80 13.52 26.18
N PRO A 90 -7.24 12.40 26.68
CA PRO A 90 -7.30 11.16 25.94
C PRO A 90 -8.77 10.83 25.66
N PRO A 91 -9.10 10.28 24.47
CA PRO A 91 -10.45 9.78 24.25
C PRO A 91 -10.76 8.77 25.35
N GLU A 92 -11.88 8.98 26.05
CA GLU A 92 -12.46 7.98 26.95
C GLU A 92 -12.43 6.63 26.22
N PRO A 93 -11.98 5.55 26.87
CA PRO A 93 -11.95 4.24 26.23
C PRO A 93 -13.37 3.94 25.74
N ASP A 94 -13.51 3.81 24.42
CA ASP A 94 -14.71 3.35 23.74
C ASP A 94 -15.22 2.13 24.52
N GLU A 95 -16.34 2.29 25.23
CA GLU A 95 -17.04 1.17 25.84
C GLU A 95 -17.26 0.18 24.71
N SER A 96 -16.60 -0.98 24.85
CA SER A 96 -16.55 -2.09 23.92
C SER A 96 -17.77 -2.08 22.99
N PRO A 97 -17.60 -2.06 21.64
CA PRO A 97 -18.75 -2.15 20.75
C PRO A 97 -19.57 -3.34 21.22
N GLY A 98 -20.82 -3.06 21.62
CA GLY A 98 -21.76 -4.10 22.03
C GLY A 98 -21.78 -5.20 20.96
N PRO A 99 -22.12 -6.46 21.32
CA PRO A 99 -21.94 -7.60 20.46
C PRO A 99 -22.36 -7.27 19.03
N VAL A 100 -21.39 -7.25 18.10
CA VAL A 100 -21.69 -7.18 16.68
C VAL A 100 -22.50 -8.42 16.37
N GLU A 101 -23.80 -8.25 16.17
CA GLU A 101 -24.67 -9.31 15.68
C GLU A 101 -24.06 -9.77 14.37
N SER A 102 -23.63 -11.03 14.31
CA SER A 102 -22.98 -11.61 13.15
C SER A 102 -23.83 -11.31 11.91
N PRO A 103 -23.29 -10.71 10.84
CA PRO A 103 -24.05 -10.56 9.62
C PRO A 103 -24.46 -11.96 9.15
N GLU A 104 -25.76 -12.14 8.93
CA GLU A 104 -26.29 -13.38 8.37
C GLU A 104 -25.54 -13.70 7.06
N PRO A 105 -25.23 -14.98 6.79
CA PRO A 105 -24.44 -15.35 5.63
C PRO A 105 -25.15 -14.87 4.36
N ILE A 106 -24.51 -13.93 3.67
CA ILE A 106 -24.90 -13.49 2.33
C ILE A 106 -24.84 -14.74 1.45
N GLY A 107 -26.00 -15.24 1.04
CA GLY A 107 -26.11 -16.44 0.22
C GLY A 107 -25.17 -16.36 -0.99
N SER A 108 -24.42 -17.43 -1.23
CA SER A 108 -23.45 -17.52 -2.32
C SER A 108 -23.98 -16.93 -3.63
N PRO A 109 -23.22 -16.07 -4.33
CA PRO A 109 -23.64 -15.60 -5.63
C PRO A 109 -23.81 -16.81 -6.55
N GLY A 110 -25.04 -17.01 -7.03
CA GLY A 110 -25.38 -18.06 -7.98
C GLY A 110 -24.49 -17.93 -9.22
N ALA A 111 -23.94 -19.06 -9.66
CA ALA A 111 -23.13 -19.15 -10.87
C ALA A 111 -23.85 -18.48 -12.06
N PRO A 112 -23.15 -17.73 -12.91
CA PRO A 112 -23.77 -17.13 -14.08
C PRO A 112 -24.34 -18.24 -14.98
N ARG A 113 -25.62 -18.11 -15.35
CA ARG A 113 -26.26 -19.01 -16.31
C ARG A 113 -25.49 -18.92 -17.64
N ALA A 114 -25.00 -20.06 -18.11
CA ALA A 114 -24.42 -20.18 -19.44
C ALA A 114 -25.44 -19.75 -20.52
N PRO A 115 -25.03 -19.03 -21.57
CA PRO A 115 -25.91 -18.71 -22.68
C PRO A 115 -26.33 -20.00 -23.40
N LYS A 116 -27.62 -20.11 -23.73
CA LYS A 116 -28.14 -21.25 -24.51
C LYS A 116 -27.56 -21.20 -25.92
N SER A 117 -26.95 -22.29 -26.37
CA SER A 117 -26.49 -22.46 -27.75
C SER A 117 -27.64 -22.26 -28.74
N PRO A 118 -27.41 -21.62 -29.90
CA PRO A 118 -28.44 -21.50 -30.93
C PRO A 118 -28.80 -22.88 -31.50
N LYS A 119 -30.10 -23.12 -31.63
CA LYS A 119 -30.66 -24.34 -32.24
C LYS A 119 -30.31 -24.34 -33.73
N LYS A 120 -29.59 -25.36 -34.20
CA LYS A 120 -29.30 -25.57 -35.63
C LYS A 120 -30.63 -25.73 -36.39
N PRO A 121 -30.86 -25.00 -37.50
CA PRO A 121 -32.06 -25.20 -38.29
C PRO A 121 -32.06 -26.59 -38.94
N ALA A 122 -33.23 -27.19 -39.02
CA ALA A 122 -33.46 -28.48 -39.69
C ALA A 122 -33.22 -28.34 -41.20
N PRO A 123 -32.77 -29.41 -41.88
CA PRO A 123 -32.73 -29.43 -43.35
C PRO A 123 -34.15 -29.40 -43.93
N PRO A 124 -34.35 -28.86 -45.14
CA PRO A 124 -35.66 -28.87 -45.80
C PRO A 124 -36.05 -30.29 -46.23
N ASP A 125 -37.31 -30.64 -46.02
CA ASP A 125 -37.95 -31.82 -46.62
C ASP A 125 -38.38 -31.49 -48.06
N SER A 126 -38.16 -32.44 -48.97
CA SER A 126 -38.69 -32.44 -50.35
C SER A 126 -40.20 -32.59 -50.41
#